data_AF-A0A9N9T1B8-F1
#
_entry.id   AF-A0A9N9T1B8-F1
#
_cell.length_a   1.000
_cell.length_b   1.000
_cell.length_c   1.000
_cell.angle_alpha   90.00
_cell.angle_beta   90.00
_cell.angle_gamma   90.00
#
_symmetry.space_group_name_H-M   'P 1'
#
loop_
_entity.id
_entity.type
_entity.pdbx_description
1 polymer ?
#
loop_
_entity_poly.entity_id
_entity_poly.type
_entity_poly.pdbx_seq_one_letter_code
_entity_poly.pdbx_strand_id
1 'polypeptide(L)'
;MKIRYSEGLEKVMDNEHEITETIEDEWGKFINAMIKTAKSICGTTRNNNRGRRTSWWNDEVKREINEKKKLWKEYIKDKTQPKY
;
A
#
# COMPACT_ATOMS: atom_id res chain seq x y z
N MET A 1 -21.63 6.80 -12.24
CA MET A 1 -20.60 6.39 -11.24
C MET A 1 -19.57 7.49 -11.00
N LYS A 2 -18.93 8.02 -12.07
CA LYS A 2 -17.93 9.10 -11.99
C LYS A 2 -18.41 10.37 -11.25
N ILE A 3 -19.65 10.79 -11.51
CA ILE A 3 -20.29 11.98 -10.91
C ILE A 3 -20.44 11.86 -9.37
N ARG A 4 -20.82 10.68 -8.87
CA ARG A 4 -21.02 10.46 -7.42
C ARG A 4 -19.70 10.46 -6.64
N TYR A 5 -18.62 10.03 -7.28
CA TYR A 5 -17.29 10.01 -6.66
C TYR A 5 -16.72 11.42 -6.52
N SER A 6 -16.81 12.25 -7.57
CA SER A 6 -16.36 13.65 -7.51
C SER A 6 -17.15 14.46 -6.49
N GLU A 7 -18.48 14.35 -6.48
CA GLU A 7 -19.34 15.04 -5.50
C GLU A 7 -19.06 14.62 -4.04
N GLY A 8 -18.66 13.36 -3.82
CA GLY A 8 -18.28 12.87 -2.50
C GLY A 8 -16.90 13.35 -2.06
N LEU A 9 -16.00 13.61 -3.00
CA LEU A 9 -14.64 14.09 -2.72
C LEU A 9 -14.66 15.56 -2.28
N GLU A 10 -15.36 16.40 -3.05
CA GLU A 10 -15.49 17.84 -2.77
C GLU A 10 -16.04 18.06 -1.36
N LYS A 11 -17.11 17.34 -0.99
CA LYS A 11 -17.71 17.43 0.36
C LYS A 11 -16.76 17.03 1.49
N VAL A 12 -15.82 16.11 1.27
CA VAL A 12 -14.88 15.68 2.32
C VAL A 12 -13.77 16.71 2.48
N MET A 13 -13.29 17.28 1.37
CA MET A 13 -12.22 18.27 1.37
C MET A 13 -12.68 19.63 1.91
N ASP A 14 -13.89 20.08 1.58
CA ASP A 14 -14.45 21.36 2.05
C ASP A 14 -14.63 21.41 3.58
N ASN A 15 -14.66 20.25 4.26
CA ASN A 15 -14.80 20.16 5.72
C ASN A 15 -13.47 20.15 6.49
N GLU A 16 -12.31 20.02 5.82
CA GLU A 16 -11.00 19.78 6.47
C GLU A 16 -9.92 20.83 6.12
N HIS A 17 -10.30 22.06 5.75
CA HIS A 17 -9.33 23.09 5.36
C HIS A 17 -8.79 23.87 6.57
N GLU A 18 -7.63 23.46 7.07
CA GLU A 18 -6.86 24.17 8.09
C GLU A 18 -5.56 24.68 7.45
N ILE A 19 -5.36 26.01 7.46
CA ILE A 19 -4.38 26.74 6.63
C ILE A 19 -2.92 26.47 7.04
N THR A 20 -2.68 25.75 8.14
CA THR A 20 -1.35 25.58 8.77
C THR A 20 -0.56 24.36 8.30
N GLU A 21 -1.03 23.65 7.28
CA GLU A 21 -0.44 22.38 6.86
C GLU A 21 0.58 22.52 5.73
N THR A 22 1.61 21.66 5.77
CA THR A 22 2.59 21.60 4.68
C THR A 22 1.95 20.96 3.44
N ILE A 23 2.52 21.19 2.25
CA ILE A 23 2.05 20.57 0.99
C ILE A 23 1.98 19.04 1.11
N GLU A 24 2.90 18.42 1.86
CA GLU A 24 2.91 16.98 2.09
C GLU A 24 1.72 16.52 2.94
N ASP A 25 1.35 17.30 3.95
CA ASP A 25 0.20 17.02 4.82
C ASP A 25 -1.12 17.16 4.05
N GLU A 26 -1.26 18.21 3.24
CA GLU A 26 -2.43 18.44 2.39
C GLU A 26 -2.58 17.33 1.34
N TRP A 27 -1.47 16.92 0.72
CA TRP A 27 -1.46 15.78 -0.19
C TRP A 27 -1.84 14.47 0.51
N GLY A 28 -1.37 14.27 1.74
CA GLY A 28 -1.75 13.15 2.59
C GLY A 28 -3.26 13.12 2.87
N LYS A 29 -3.85 14.26 3.23
CA LYS A 29 -5.30 14.40 3.42
C LYS A 29 -6.07 14.11 2.14
N PHE A 30 -5.63 14.64 1.01
CA PHE A 30 -6.26 14.41 -0.28
C PHE A 30 -6.33 12.92 -0.65
N ILE A 31 -5.20 12.22 -0.56
CA ILE A 31 -5.14 10.78 -0.83
C ILE A 31 -6.06 10.00 0.14
N ASN A 32 -6.06 10.38 1.42
CA ASN A 32 -6.92 9.74 2.41
C ASN A 32 -8.40 9.95 2.12
N ALA A 33 -8.81 11.17 1.76
CA ALA A 33 -10.17 11.50 1.34
C ALA A 33 -10.58 10.69 0.11
N MET A 34 -9.73 10.64 -0.92
CA MET A 34 -9.95 9.81 -2.12
C MET A 34 -10.20 8.34 -1.78
N ILE A 35 -9.34 7.75 -0.95
CA ILE A 35 -9.45 6.34 -0.58
C ILE A 35 -10.72 6.08 0.24
N LYS A 36 -11.05 6.97 1.20
CA LYS A 36 -12.28 6.86 2.01
C LYS A 36 -13.52 6.95 1.13
N THR A 37 -13.58 7.92 0.23
CA THR A 37 -14.71 8.11 -0.69
C THR A 37 -14.83 6.94 -1.67
N ALA A 38 -13.70 6.43 -2.19
CA ALA A 38 -13.68 5.24 -3.03
C ALA A 38 -14.20 4.00 -2.27
N LYS A 39 -13.76 3.77 -1.03
CA LYS A 39 -14.26 2.67 -0.20
C LYS A 39 -15.75 2.78 0.11
N SER A 40 -16.23 3.99 0.37
CA SER A 40 -17.64 4.25 0.66
C SER A 40 -18.55 4.00 -0.55
N ILE A 41 -18.18 4.53 -1.71
CA ILE A 41 -19.01 4.48 -2.92
C ILE A 41 -18.86 3.17 -3.67
N CYS A 42 -17.63 2.69 -3.84
CA CYS A 42 -17.33 1.49 -4.61
C CYS A 42 -17.32 0.21 -3.76
N GLY A 43 -17.38 0.35 -2.43
CA GLY A 43 -17.24 -0.77 -1.51
C GLY A 43 -15.80 -1.28 -1.42
N THR A 44 -15.61 -2.37 -0.67
CA THR A 44 -14.34 -3.10 -0.61
C THR A 44 -14.57 -4.53 -1.07
N THR A 45 -13.72 -5.03 -1.97
CA THR A 45 -13.72 -6.44 -2.36
C THR A 45 -12.40 -7.05 -1.94
N ARG A 46 -12.46 -8.11 -1.13
CA ARG A 46 -11.27 -8.92 -0.85
C ARG A 46 -10.94 -9.67 -2.11
N ASN A 47 -9.90 -9.22 -2.83
CA ASN A 47 -9.34 -10.01 -3.91
C ASN A 47 -8.75 -11.27 -3.27
N ASN A 48 -9.51 -12.36 -3.29
CA ASN A 48 -9.07 -13.67 -2.87
C ASN A 48 -8.15 -14.16 -3.98
N ASN A 49 -6.96 -13.55 -4.05
CA ASN A 49 -5.98 -13.72 -5.11
C ASN A 49 -5.39 -15.13 -5.01
N ARG A 50 -6.19 -16.13 -5.38
CA ARG A 50 -5.73 -17.35 -6.04
C ARG A 50 -5.37 -17.00 -7.49
N GLY A 51 -4.75 -15.85 -7.71
CA GLY A 51 -4.24 -15.45 -9.01
C GLY A 51 -3.54 -16.66 -9.56
N ARG A 52 -3.87 -17.02 -10.81
CA ARG A 52 -3.19 -18.06 -11.54
C ARG A 52 -1.71 -17.72 -11.41
N ARG A 53 -1.03 -18.42 -10.50
CA ARG A 53 0.42 -18.39 -10.40
C ARG A 53 0.84 -18.73 -11.82
N THR A 54 1.51 -17.79 -12.47
CA THR A 54 2.08 -18.03 -13.79
C THR A 54 2.78 -19.38 -13.74
N SER A 55 2.77 -20.17 -14.82
CA SER A 55 3.21 -21.58 -14.76
C SER A 55 4.61 -21.78 -14.14
N TRP A 56 5.45 -20.75 -14.16
CA TRP A 56 6.79 -20.72 -13.57
C TRP A 56 6.83 -20.40 -12.06
N TRP A 57 5.74 -19.91 -11.47
CA TRP A 57 5.61 -19.64 -10.03
C TRP A 57 5.22 -20.91 -9.25
N ASN A 58 6.13 -21.88 -9.30
CA ASN A 58 6.03 -23.17 -8.61
C ASN A 58 6.62 -23.08 -7.18
N ASP A 59 6.52 -24.18 -6.43
CA ASP A 59 6.99 -24.21 -5.03
C ASP A 59 8.52 -24.19 -4.91
N GLU A 60 9.24 -24.61 -5.95
CA GLU A 60 10.70 -24.50 -6.04
C GLU A 60 11.13 -23.02 -6.06
N VAL A 61 10.56 -22.20 -6.96
CA VAL A 61 10.86 -20.77 -7.02
C VAL A 61 10.55 -20.06 -5.70
N LYS A 62 9.47 -20.45 -5.01
CA LYS A 62 9.18 -19.91 -3.67
C LYS A 62 10.24 -20.30 -2.64
N ARG A 63 10.72 -21.54 -2.66
CA ARG A 63 11.75 -22.04 -1.76
C ARG A 63 13.05 -21.27 -1.97
N GLU A 64 13.51 -21.15 -3.21
CA GLU A 64 14.75 -20.43 -3.56
C GLU A 64 14.69 -18.94 -3.13
N ILE A 65 13.55 -18.28 -3.33
CA ILE A 65 13.36 -16.89 -2.89
C ILE A 65 13.42 -16.78 -1.36
N ASN A 66 12.80 -17.71 -0.64
CA ASN A 66 12.81 -17.71 0.82
C ASN A 66 14.21 -17.98 1.37
N GLU A 67 14.95 -18.91 0.76
CA GLU A 67 16.32 -19.24 1.14
C GLU A 67 17.27 -18.07 0.90
N LYS A 68 17.18 -17.43 -0.28
CA LYS A 68 17.90 -16.18 -0.56
C LYS A 68 17.61 -15.10 0.47
N LYS A 69 16.34 -14.90 0.85
CA LYS A 69 15.96 -13.92 1.87
C LYS A 69 16.53 -14.26 3.25
N LYS A 70 16.57 -15.53 3.62
CA LYS A 70 17.16 -16.00 4.88
C LYS A 70 18.65 -15.68 4.93
N LEU A 71 19.40 -16.12 3.91
CA LEU A 71 20.84 -15.88 3.80
C LEU A 71 21.17 -14.39 3.76
N TRP A 72 20.36 -13.58 3.07
CA TRP A 72 20.54 -12.13 3.06
C TRP A 72 20.39 -11.49 4.45
N LYS A 73 19.40 -11.94 5.23
CA LYS A 73 19.21 -11.46 6.61
C LYS A 73 20.38 -11.86 7.52
N GLU A 74 20.90 -13.07 7.37
CA GLU A 74 22.09 -13.53 8.08
C GLU A 74 23.32 -12.70 7.70
N TYR A 75 23.56 -12.49 6.40
CA TYR A 75 24.63 -11.63 5.91
C TYR A 75 24.55 -10.20 6.46
N ILE A 76 23.36 -9.59 6.45
CA ILE A 76 23.17 -8.25 7.00
C ILE A 76 23.45 -8.23 8.50
N LYS A 77 22.92 -9.22 9.24
CA LYS A 77 23.17 -9.35 10.67
C LYS A 77 24.67 -9.40 10.96
N ASP A 78 25.42 -10.25 10.27
CA ASP A 78 26.87 -10.40 10.42
C ASP A 78 27.62 -9.12 10.03
N LYS A 79 27.17 -8.42 8.99
CA LYS A 79 27.76 -7.15 8.55
C LYS A 79 27.50 -5.99 9.51
N THR A 80 26.39 -6.03 10.24
CA THR A 80 25.99 -4.99 11.22
C THR A 80 26.47 -5.25 12.65
N GLN A 81 27.03 -6.42 12.94
CA GLN A 81 27.63 -6.68 14.25
C GLN A 81 28.97 -5.92 14.37
N PRO A 82 29.14 -5.07 15.40
CA PRO A 82 30.46 -4.50 15.68
C PRO A 82 31.39 -5.65 16.07
N LYS A 83 32.46 -5.84 15.28
CA LYS A 83 33.57 -6.70 15.65
C LYS A 83 34.30 -6.02 16.81
N TYR A 84 34.15 -6.58 18.02
CA TYR A 84 34.99 -6.24 19.17
C TYR A 84 36.35 -6.92 19.06
#